data_AF-A0A2S7NVE8-F1
#
_entry.id   AF-A0A2S7NVE8-F1
#
_cell.length_a   1.000
_cell.length_b   1.000
_cell.length_c   1.000
_cell.angle_alpha   90.00
_cell.angle_beta   90.00
_cell.angle_gamma   90.00
#
_symmetry.space_group_name_H-M   'P 1'
#
loop_
_entity.id
_entity.type
_entity.pdbx_description
1 polymer ?
#
loop_
_entity_poly.entity_id
_entity_poly.type
_entity_poly.pdbx_seq_one_letter_code
_entity_poly.pdbx_strand_id
1 'polypeptide(L)'
;MTKITFYWAPGACSLAPHILLHEIGVDFESVQNEVTKDKVAFASELATLNPKQRLPVLVLNGETITETPAIATAISLLAPERHFMGRTPMDRVRVYEWMNWLSGTLHAHAFGGLLRPHRFSNDPSAIPGIQAKGLENVKNCYGLIEKKLHGVHAVGNIFTVVDPYLFVFYRWGVLEGINMKKEYPAYTALVSHLVERPAVKAAMKAESITSLL
;
A
#
# COMPACT_ATOMS: atom_id res chain seq x y z
N MET A 1 5.04 -17.78 -21.41
CA MET A 1 4.08 -16.87 -20.75
C MET A 1 4.68 -16.44 -19.43
N THR A 2 4.51 -15.18 -19.03
CA THR A 2 4.98 -14.70 -17.72
C THR A 2 4.23 -15.45 -16.63
N LYS A 3 4.94 -16.12 -15.71
CA LYS A 3 4.32 -16.81 -14.58
C LYS A 3 4.35 -15.89 -13.36
N ILE A 4 3.17 -15.56 -12.83
CA ILE A 4 3.02 -14.65 -11.69
C ILE A 4 2.21 -15.36 -10.61
N THR A 5 2.76 -15.41 -9.39
CA THR A 5 2.01 -15.77 -8.18
C THR A 5 2.09 -14.62 -7.21
N PHE A 6 0.94 -14.16 -6.70
CA PHE A 6 0.84 -12.99 -5.85
C PHE A 6 0.20 -13.33 -4.50
N TYR A 7 0.96 -13.10 -3.43
CA TYR A 7 0.55 -13.35 -2.06
C TYR A 7 0.09 -12.03 -1.43
N TRP A 8 -1.14 -12.00 -0.92
CA TRP A 8 -1.79 -10.80 -0.39
C TRP A 8 -2.68 -11.10 0.81
N ALA A 9 -3.13 -10.06 1.50
CA ALA A 9 -4.13 -10.15 2.56
C ALA A 9 -5.17 -9.02 2.45
N PRO A 10 -6.46 -9.29 2.76
CA PRO A 10 -7.53 -8.31 2.58
C PRO A 10 -7.26 -6.96 3.24
N GLY A 11 -7.31 -5.89 2.45
CA GLY A 11 -7.16 -4.52 2.90
C GLY A 11 -5.76 -4.15 3.42
N ALA A 12 -4.78 -5.04 3.32
CA ALA A 12 -3.39 -4.76 3.70
C ALA A 12 -2.67 -3.91 2.64
N CYS A 13 -1.39 -3.60 2.86
CA CYS A 13 -0.58 -2.88 1.87
C CYS A 13 -0.44 -3.61 0.54
N SER A 14 -0.72 -4.91 0.50
CA SER A 14 -0.80 -5.72 -0.71
C SER A 14 -1.90 -5.28 -1.67
N LEU A 15 -2.93 -4.56 -1.21
CA LEU A 15 -3.97 -4.01 -2.09
C LEU A 15 -3.39 -3.10 -3.17
N ALA A 16 -2.32 -2.35 -2.87
CA ALA A 16 -1.71 -1.45 -3.86
C ALA A 16 -1.16 -2.20 -5.09
N PRO A 17 -0.26 -3.20 -4.95
CA PRO A 17 0.17 -4.01 -6.07
C PRO A 17 -0.94 -4.91 -6.64
N HIS A 18 -1.93 -5.32 -5.84
CA HIS A 18 -3.09 -6.04 -6.36
C HIS A 18 -3.85 -5.21 -7.40
N ILE A 19 -4.12 -3.93 -7.10
CA ILE A 19 -4.71 -2.98 -8.05
C ILE A 19 -3.85 -2.87 -9.32
N LEU A 20 -2.51 -2.78 -9.18
CA LEU A 20 -1.62 -2.67 -10.33
C LEU A 20 -1.64 -3.92 -11.22
N LEU A 21 -1.75 -5.12 -10.65
CA LEU A 21 -1.91 -6.35 -11.44
C LEU A 21 -3.20 -6.35 -12.25
N HIS A 22 -4.31 -5.88 -11.67
CA HIS A 22 -5.58 -5.69 -12.40
C HIS A 22 -5.48 -4.58 -13.46
N GLU A 23 -4.71 -3.51 -13.23
CA GLU A 23 -4.50 -2.43 -14.20
C GLU A 23 -3.76 -2.89 -15.46
N ILE A 24 -2.80 -3.80 -15.33
CA ILE A 24 -2.07 -4.36 -16.48
C ILE A 24 -2.83 -5.50 -17.16
N GLY A 25 -3.89 -6.03 -16.52
CA GLY A 25 -4.75 -7.05 -17.11
C GLY A 25 -4.05 -8.37 -17.41
N VAL A 26 -3.00 -8.71 -16.64
CA VAL A 26 -2.29 -9.99 -16.77
C VAL A 26 -2.92 -11.07 -15.91
N ASP A 27 -2.81 -12.31 -16.34
CA ASP A 27 -3.15 -13.46 -15.52
C ASP A 27 -2.11 -13.66 -14.41
N PHE A 28 -2.59 -13.93 -13.20
CA PHE A 28 -1.74 -14.29 -12.06
C PHE A 28 -2.47 -15.26 -11.13
N GLU A 29 -1.70 -16.13 -10.51
CA GLU A 29 -2.18 -16.96 -9.41
C GLU A 29 -2.30 -16.09 -8.14
N SER A 30 -3.49 -16.09 -7.55
CA SER A 30 -3.82 -15.26 -6.39
C SER A 30 -3.84 -16.09 -5.13
N VAL A 31 -2.95 -15.78 -4.18
CA VAL A 31 -2.83 -16.52 -2.91
C VAL A 31 -3.18 -15.59 -1.74
N GLN A 32 -4.40 -15.77 -1.22
CA GLN A 32 -4.86 -15.04 -0.05
C GLN A 32 -4.21 -15.59 1.23
N ASN A 33 -3.84 -14.67 2.12
CA ASN A 33 -3.27 -14.94 3.44
C ASN A 33 -4.00 -14.08 4.49
N GLU A 34 -3.75 -14.35 5.77
CA GLU A 34 -4.37 -13.61 6.87
C GLU A 34 -3.35 -12.80 7.67
N VAL A 35 -3.63 -11.50 7.86
CA VAL A 35 -2.82 -10.60 8.68
C VAL A 35 -3.66 -10.15 9.87
N THR A 36 -3.33 -10.60 11.07
CA THR A 36 -3.92 -10.11 12.33
C THR A 36 -3.00 -9.12 13.02
N LYS A 37 -3.48 -8.52 14.13
CA LYS A 37 -2.68 -7.59 14.96
C LYS A 37 -1.44 -8.27 15.56
N ASP A 38 -1.53 -9.57 15.87
CA ASP A 38 -0.49 -10.27 16.63
C ASP A 38 0.30 -11.25 15.78
N LYS A 39 -0.31 -11.78 14.71
CA LYS A 39 0.30 -12.76 13.82
C LYS A 39 -0.12 -12.53 12.38
N VAL A 40 0.79 -12.80 11.46
CA VAL A 40 0.38 -13.11 10.10
C VAL A 40 0.27 -14.63 10.07
N ALA A 41 -0.93 -15.16 9.85
CA ALA A 41 -1.11 -16.59 9.67
C ALA A 41 -0.75 -16.89 8.22
N PHE A 42 0.47 -17.39 8.05
CA PHE A 42 1.01 -17.76 6.76
C PHE A 42 0.48 -19.14 6.37
N ALA A 43 0.16 -19.33 5.09
CA ALA A 43 0.36 -20.65 4.50
C ALA A 43 1.80 -21.09 4.80
N SER A 44 2.03 -22.32 5.23
CA SER A 44 3.35 -22.85 5.60
C SER A 44 4.43 -22.57 4.56
N GLU A 45 4.04 -22.44 3.29
CA GLU A 45 4.88 -22.07 2.15
C GLU A 45 5.48 -20.65 2.22
N LEU A 46 4.77 -19.66 2.81
CA LEU A 46 5.27 -18.27 2.81
C LEU A 46 6.46 -18.06 3.75
N ALA A 47 6.55 -18.82 4.84
CA ALA A 47 7.69 -18.73 5.76
C ALA A 47 9.00 -19.18 5.09
N THR A 48 8.93 -20.19 4.22
CA THR A 48 10.06 -20.62 3.38
C THR A 48 10.36 -19.61 2.27
N LEU A 49 9.31 -19.02 1.68
CA LEU A 49 9.45 -18.08 0.56
C LEU A 49 9.97 -16.69 0.99
N ASN A 50 9.52 -16.18 2.14
CA ASN A 50 9.89 -14.87 2.66
C ASN A 50 10.26 -14.94 4.16
N PRO A 51 11.55 -14.98 4.51
CA PRO A 51 11.99 -15.07 5.91
C PRO A 51 11.59 -13.85 6.74
N LYS A 52 11.28 -12.70 6.11
CA LYS A 52 10.77 -11.52 6.80
C LYS A 52 9.34 -11.71 7.31
N GLN A 53 8.63 -12.73 6.81
CA GLN A 53 7.27 -13.04 7.21
C GLN A 53 6.38 -11.80 7.07
N ARG A 54 6.32 -11.25 5.85
CA ARG A 54 5.49 -10.09 5.50
C ARG A 54 4.85 -10.26 4.13
N LEU A 55 3.73 -9.58 3.97
CA LEU A 55 3.06 -9.40 2.69
C LEU A 55 3.21 -7.94 2.23
N PRO A 56 3.07 -7.64 0.93
CA PRO A 56 2.91 -8.60 -0.18
C PRO A 56 4.19 -9.38 -0.54
N VAL A 57 4.01 -10.48 -1.28
CA VAL A 57 5.08 -11.18 -2.00
C VAL A 57 4.64 -11.39 -3.44
N LEU A 58 5.53 -11.12 -4.39
CA LEU A 58 5.33 -11.41 -5.82
C LEU A 58 6.38 -12.42 -6.27
N VAL A 59 5.95 -13.56 -6.79
CA VAL A 59 6.84 -14.50 -7.50
C VAL A 59 6.68 -14.26 -8.98
N LEU A 60 7.72 -13.70 -9.62
CA LEU A 60 7.73 -13.36 -11.03
C LEU A 60 8.75 -14.25 -11.75
N ASN A 61 8.26 -15.17 -12.60
CA ASN A 61 9.11 -16.14 -13.32
C ASN A 61 10.06 -16.94 -12.41
N GLY A 62 9.60 -17.27 -11.19
CA GLY A 62 10.39 -18.00 -10.19
C GLY A 62 11.20 -17.10 -9.25
N GLU A 63 11.36 -15.82 -9.57
CA GLU A 63 12.06 -14.86 -8.72
C GLU A 63 11.13 -14.27 -7.66
N THR A 64 11.57 -14.29 -6.40
CA THR A 64 10.77 -13.78 -5.28
C THR A 64 11.09 -12.32 -5.01
N ILE A 65 10.08 -11.47 -5.14
CA ILE A 65 10.17 -10.03 -4.91
C ILE A 65 9.31 -9.68 -3.69
N THR A 66 9.90 -8.92 -2.79
CA THR A 66 9.27 -8.41 -1.57
C THR A 66 9.47 -6.89 -1.50
N GLU A 67 8.78 -6.22 -0.59
CA GLU A 67 8.66 -4.76 -0.50
C GLU A 67 7.74 -4.15 -1.57
N THR A 68 6.69 -3.45 -1.13
CA THR A 68 5.69 -2.83 -2.00
C THR A 68 6.30 -1.93 -3.09
N PRO A 69 7.31 -1.06 -2.82
CA PRO A 69 7.96 -0.26 -3.87
C PRO A 69 8.66 -1.09 -4.96
N ALA A 70 9.32 -2.20 -4.58
CA ALA A 70 10.01 -3.06 -5.52
C ALA A 70 9.00 -3.87 -6.37
N ILE A 71 7.97 -4.41 -5.73
CA ILE A 71 6.88 -5.12 -6.42
C ILE A 71 6.16 -4.19 -7.41
N ALA A 72 5.84 -2.95 -7.00
CA ALA A 72 5.21 -1.98 -7.88
C ALA A 72 6.11 -1.60 -9.07
N THR A 73 7.42 -1.48 -8.85
CA THR A 73 8.40 -1.28 -9.93
C THR A 73 8.39 -2.45 -10.91
N ALA A 74 8.44 -3.69 -10.40
CA ALA A 74 8.41 -4.90 -11.24
C ALA A 74 7.12 -4.99 -12.09
N ILE A 75 5.95 -4.71 -11.49
CA ILE A 75 4.68 -4.68 -12.22
C ILE A 75 4.68 -3.57 -13.29
N SER A 76 5.23 -2.39 -12.99
CA SER A 76 5.34 -1.33 -14.00
C SER A 76 6.24 -1.70 -15.17
N LEU A 77 7.25 -2.55 -14.98
CA LEU A 77 8.12 -3.02 -16.05
C LEU A 77 7.43 -4.04 -16.98
N LEU A 78 6.34 -4.68 -16.53
CA LEU A 78 5.52 -5.55 -17.37
C LEU A 78 4.59 -4.76 -18.31
N ALA A 79 4.37 -3.47 -18.04
CA ALA A 79 3.51 -2.58 -18.83
C ALA A 79 4.11 -1.17 -18.98
N PRO A 80 5.28 -1.04 -19.64
CA PRO A 80 6.02 0.22 -19.72
C PRO A 80 5.23 1.36 -20.39
N GLU A 81 4.30 1.03 -21.29
CA GLU A 81 3.41 1.97 -21.99
C GLU A 81 2.39 2.64 -21.04
N ARG A 82 2.14 2.08 -19.86
CA ARG A 82 1.25 2.67 -18.86
C ARG A 82 1.90 3.80 -18.07
N HIS A 83 3.23 3.90 -18.08
CA HIS A 83 3.99 4.92 -17.37
C HIS A 83 3.68 5.00 -15.86
N PHE A 84 3.47 3.87 -15.17
CA PHE A 84 3.14 3.91 -13.74
C PHE A 84 4.25 4.47 -12.84
N MET A 85 5.49 4.51 -13.32
CA MET A 85 6.59 5.20 -12.65
C MET A 85 6.70 6.68 -13.06
N GLY A 86 5.78 7.22 -13.86
CA GLY A 86 5.85 8.58 -14.40
C GLY A 86 6.35 8.65 -15.85
N ARG A 87 6.07 9.79 -16.51
CA ARG A 87 6.41 10.02 -17.92
C ARG A 87 7.82 10.57 -18.09
N THR A 88 8.27 11.41 -17.17
CA THR A 88 9.58 12.04 -17.21
C THR A 88 10.57 11.36 -16.25
N PRO A 89 11.89 11.52 -16.44
CA PRO A 89 12.87 11.08 -15.45
C PRO A 89 12.62 11.67 -14.06
N MET A 90 12.18 12.93 -13.98
CA MET A 90 11.88 13.57 -12.70
C MET A 90 10.63 12.98 -12.05
N ASP A 91 9.60 12.62 -12.82
CA ASP A 91 8.43 11.92 -12.26
C ASP A 91 8.85 10.61 -11.60
N ARG A 92 9.76 9.85 -12.22
CA ARG A 92 10.29 8.60 -11.64
C ARG A 92 10.99 8.83 -10.31
N VAL A 93 11.80 9.89 -10.22
CA VAL A 93 12.42 10.31 -8.96
C VAL A 93 11.35 10.63 -7.92
N ARG A 94 10.29 11.37 -8.29
CA ARG A 94 9.19 11.71 -7.38
C ARG A 94 8.37 10.49 -6.96
N VAL A 95 8.14 9.53 -7.86
CA VAL A 95 7.52 8.25 -7.51
C VAL A 95 8.36 7.53 -6.46
N TYR A 96 9.67 7.39 -6.66
CA TYR A 96 10.52 6.75 -5.66
C TYR A 96 10.59 7.51 -4.33
N GLU A 97 10.62 8.85 -4.37
CA GLU A 97 10.54 9.69 -3.17
C GLU A 97 9.28 9.40 -2.36
N TRP A 98 8.11 9.38 -3.03
CA TRP A 98 6.84 9.00 -2.43
C TRP A 98 6.84 7.57 -1.88
N MET A 99 7.23 6.59 -2.71
CA MET A 99 7.17 5.18 -2.33
C MET A 99 8.08 4.87 -1.13
N ASN A 100 9.28 5.46 -1.08
CA ASN A 100 10.19 5.30 0.05
C ASN A 100 9.64 5.96 1.33
N TRP A 101 9.11 7.18 1.22
CA TRP A 101 8.52 7.88 2.37
C TRP A 101 7.28 7.14 2.91
N LEU A 102 6.38 6.72 2.03
CA LEU A 102 5.18 5.98 2.40
C LEU A 102 5.54 4.62 3.03
N SER A 103 6.49 3.88 2.46
CA SER A 103 6.89 2.57 2.97
C SER A 103 7.64 2.66 4.31
N GLY A 104 8.62 3.55 4.42
CA GLY A 104 9.46 3.65 5.61
C GLY A 104 8.82 4.46 6.73
N THR A 105 8.30 5.64 6.41
CA THR A 105 7.84 6.60 7.43
C THR A 105 6.38 6.39 7.80
N LEU A 106 5.47 6.41 6.83
CA LEU A 106 4.05 6.26 7.13
C LEU A 106 3.71 4.82 7.54
N HIS A 107 4.13 3.84 6.75
CA HIS A 107 3.75 2.45 6.97
C HIS A 107 4.57 1.80 8.08
N ALA A 108 5.89 1.66 7.91
CA ALA A 108 6.71 0.88 8.84
C ALA A 108 6.84 1.57 10.21
N HIS A 109 7.03 2.89 10.24
CA HIS A 109 7.21 3.63 11.49
C HIS A 109 5.87 4.08 12.11
N ALA A 110 5.07 4.90 11.44
CA ALA A 110 3.87 5.49 12.06
C ALA A 110 2.76 4.45 12.31
N PHE A 111 2.28 3.78 11.25
CA PHE A 111 1.31 2.69 11.40
C PHE A 111 1.89 1.48 12.15
N GLY A 112 3.20 1.24 12.03
CA GLY A 112 3.88 0.26 12.87
C GLY A 112 3.70 0.55 14.35
N GLY A 113 3.98 1.77 14.80
CA GLY A 113 3.81 2.17 16.20
C GLY A 113 2.35 2.10 16.65
N LEU A 114 1.42 2.54 15.79
CA LEU A 114 -0.01 2.54 16.11
C LEU A 114 -0.60 1.13 16.21
N LEU A 115 -0.36 0.29 15.19
CA LEU A 115 -1.06 -0.98 15.02
C LEU A 115 -0.26 -2.18 15.48
N ARG A 116 1.07 -2.05 15.64
CA ARG A 116 2.01 -3.13 15.98
C ARG A 116 3.08 -2.62 16.97
N PRO A 117 2.70 -1.98 18.09
CA PRO A 117 3.62 -1.36 19.03
C PRO A 117 4.65 -2.33 19.64
N HIS A 118 4.31 -3.62 19.73
CA HIS A 118 5.20 -4.70 20.20
C HIS A 118 6.48 -4.85 19.36
N ARG A 119 6.52 -4.31 18.13
CA ARG A 119 7.74 -4.29 17.31
C ARG A 119 8.80 -3.31 17.82
N PHE A 120 8.41 -2.38 18.69
CA PHE A 120 9.26 -1.29 19.16
C PHE A 120 9.66 -1.46 20.63
N SER A 121 8.92 -2.26 21.40
CA SER A 121 9.27 -2.59 22.78
C SER A 121 8.62 -3.90 23.22
N ASN A 122 9.35 -4.68 24.03
CA ASN A 122 8.82 -5.83 24.76
C ASN A 122 8.24 -5.44 26.13
N ASP A 123 8.45 -4.20 26.58
CA ASP A 123 7.90 -3.69 27.83
C ASP A 123 6.43 -3.28 27.65
N PRO A 124 5.48 -3.96 28.32
CA PRO A 124 4.06 -3.63 28.23
C PRO A 124 3.73 -2.18 28.63
N SER A 125 4.53 -1.57 29.53
CA SER A 125 4.30 -0.20 30.00
C SER A 125 4.59 0.85 28.93
N ALA A 126 5.46 0.53 27.95
CA ALA A 126 5.79 1.42 26.84
C ALA A 126 4.72 1.43 25.72
N ILE A 127 3.89 0.38 25.65
CA ILE A 127 2.96 0.14 24.53
C ILE A 127 1.97 1.31 24.31
N PRO A 128 1.27 1.84 25.34
CA PRO A 128 0.32 2.95 25.13
C PRO A 128 0.99 4.21 24.57
N GLY A 129 2.21 4.52 25.04
CA GLY A 129 2.98 5.67 24.56
C GLY A 129 3.41 5.53 23.10
N ILE A 130 3.84 4.33 22.70
CA ILE A 130 4.20 4.02 21.30
C ILE A 130 2.98 4.15 20.40
N GLN A 131 1.82 3.64 20.81
CA GLN A 131 0.58 3.75 20.02
C GLN A 131 0.14 5.20 19.86
N ALA A 132 0.15 5.98 20.95
CA ALA A 132 -0.20 7.39 20.91
C ALA A 132 0.74 8.17 19.96
N LYS A 133 2.06 7.93 20.05
CA LYS A 133 3.03 8.56 19.14
C LYS A 133 2.87 8.08 17.69
N GLY A 134 2.53 6.81 17.48
CA GLY A 134 2.19 6.26 16.18
C GLY A 134 1.03 7.01 15.52
N LEU A 135 -0.08 7.22 16.25
CA LEU A 135 -1.23 7.98 15.76
C LEU A 135 -0.86 9.44 15.44
N GLU A 136 -0.09 10.10 16.30
CA GLU A 136 0.41 11.45 16.05
C GLU A 136 1.22 11.50 14.74
N ASN A 137 2.14 10.55 14.55
CA ASN A 137 2.95 10.47 13.34
C ASN A 137 2.13 10.17 12.08
N VAL A 138 1.06 9.36 12.18
CA VAL A 138 0.12 9.13 11.06
C VAL A 138 -0.54 10.45 10.67
N LYS A 139 -1.08 11.20 11.64
CA LYS A 139 -1.72 12.51 11.37
C LYS A 139 -0.74 13.52 10.79
N ASN A 140 0.50 13.56 11.27
CA ASN A 140 1.56 14.41 10.71
C ASN A 140 1.84 14.06 9.24
N CYS A 141 1.93 12.78 8.91
CA CYS A 141 2.10 12.33 7.53
C CYS A 141 0.88 12.71 6.67
N TYR A 142 -0.34 12.50 7.15
CA TYR A 142 -1.56 12.88 6.42
C TYR A 142 -1.65 14.39 6.17
N GLY A 143 -1.31 15.22 7.14
CA GLY A 143 -1.23 16.67 6.95
C GLY A 143 -0.21 17.07 5.89
N LEU A 144 0.89 16.32 5.74
CA LEU A 144 1.85 16.54 4.66
C LEU A 144 1.35 16.01 3.31
N ILE A 145 0.68 14.85 3.27
CA ILE A 145 0.04 14.32 2.06
C ILE A 145 -0.96 15.35 1.52
N GLU A 146 -1.86 15.83 2.37
CA GLU A 146 -2.88 16.82 2.03
C GLU A 146 -2.26 18.07 1.40
N LYS A 147 -1.16 18.57 1.95
CA LYS A 147 -0.44 19.75 1.41
C LYS A 147 0.26 19.48 0.09
N LYS A 148 0.73 18.26 -0.15
CA LYS A 148 1.46 17.89 -1.38
C LYS A 148 0.54 17.55 -2.55
N LEU A 149 -0.74 17.27 -2.29
CA LEU A 149 -1.72 16.96 -3.32
C LEU A 149 -2.31 18.23 -3.91
N HIS A 150 -2.11 18.41 -5.22
CA HIS A 150 -2.63 19.55 -5.99
C HIS A 150 -3.61 19.13 -7.09
N GLY A 151 -4.09 17.88 -7.06
CA GLY A 151 -4.99 17.31 -8.05
C GLY A 151 -5.38 15.88 -7.67
N VAL A 152 -5.94 15.13 -8.64
CA VAL A 152 -6.43 13.76 -8.43
C VAL A 152 -5.35 12.68 -8.57
N HIS A 153 -4.10 13.08 -8.73
CA HIS A 153 -2.93 12.21 -8.84
C HIS A 153 -1.74 12.78 -8.07
N ALA A 154 -0.95 11.92 -7.44
CA ALA A 154 0.16 12.33 -6.59
C ALA A 154 1.41 12.79 -7.38
N VAL A 155 1.63 12.25 -8.58
CA VAL A 155 2.82 12.53 -9.40
C VAL A 155 2.44 12.77 -10.86
N GLY A 156 3.00 13.83 -11.46
CA GLY A 156 2.93 14.06 -12.91
C GLY A 156 1.53 14.27 -13.49
N ASN A 157 0.51 14.50 -12.64
CA ASN A 157 -0.90 14.59 -13.03
C ASN A 157 -1.40 13.37 -13.84
N ILE A 158 -0.87 12.17 -13.53
CA ILE A 158 -1.29 10.90 -14.13
C ILE A 158 -1.36 9.82 -13.07
N PHE A 159 -2.10 8.75 -13.37
CA PHE A 159 -2.10 7.56 -12.52
C PHE A 159 -0.70 6.94 -12.44
N THR A 160 -0.19 6.80 -11.23
CA THR A 160 1.11 6.17 -10.92
C THR A 160 0.95 5.14 -9.81
N VAL A 161 2.00 4.36 -9.54
CA VAL A 161 2.03 3.40 -8.44
C VAL A 161 1.82 4.03 -7.05
N VAL A 162 1.98 5.35 -6.93
CA VAL A 162 1.79 6.09 -5.67
C VAL A 162 0.31 6.16 -5.28
N ASP A 163 -0.59 6.37 -6.24
CA ASP A 163 -2.02 6.56 -6.00
C ASP A 163 -2.69 5.35 -5.30
N PRO A 164 -2.51 4.09 -5.76
CA PRO A 164 -3.07 2.95 -5.05
C PRO A 164 -2.41 2.72 -3.69
N TYR A 165 -1.15 3.13 -3.49
CA TYR A 165 -0.50 3.01 -2.18
C TYR A 165 -1.06 4.03 -1.17
N LEU A 166 -1.32 5.26 -1.63
CA LEU A 166 -2.06 6.25 -0.88
C LEU A 166 -3.46 5.75 -0.53
N PHE A 167 -4.19 5.14 -1.47
CA PHE A 167 -5.51 4.59 -1.18
C PHE A 167 -5.53 3.56 -0.03
N VAL A 168 -4.52 2.68 0.06
CA VAL A 168 -4.39 1.78 1.21
C VAL A 168 -4.37 2.58 2.52
N PHE A 169 -3.49 3.58 2.60
CA PHE A 169 -3.36 4.33 3.84
C PHE A 169 -4.56 5.20 4.14
N TYR A 170 -5.23 5.76 3.12
CA TYR A 170 -6.50 6.45 3.34
C TYR A 170 -7.53 5.53 4.03
N ARG A 171 -7.68 4.29 3.54
CA ARG A 171 -8.57 3.30 4.15
C ARG A 171 -8.20 3.02 5.60
N TRP A 172 -6.91 2.87 5.90
CA TRP A 172 -6.47 2.65 7.28
C TRP A 172 -6.77 3.82 8.19
N GLY A 173 -6.67 5.06 7.69
CA GLY A 173 -7.08 6.25 8.43
C GLY A 173 -8.56 6.21 8.83
N VAL A 174 -9.44 5.83 7.88
CA VAL A 174 -10.88 5.67 8.16
C VAL A 174 -11.11 4.56 9.20
N LEU A 175 -10.43 3.41 9.07
CA LEU A 175 -10.57 2.29 10.02
C LEU A 175 -10.08 2.64 11.43
N GLU A 176 -9.10 3.53 11.56
CA GLU A 176 -8.62 4.06 12.84
C GLU A 176 -9.44 5.26 13.34
N GLY A 177 -10.60 5.53 12.72
CA GLY A 177 -11.55 6.54 13.18
C GLY A 177 -11.17 7.99 12.86
N ILE A 178 -10.19 8.22 11.99
CA ILE A 178 -9.83 9.57 11.53
C ILE A 178 -10.90 10.04 10.54
N ASN A 179 -11.39 11.28 10.69
CA ASN A 179 -12.40 11.82 9.78
C ASN A 179 -11.74 12.31 8.49
N MET A 180 -11.35 11.37 7.64
CA MET A 180 -10.56 11.64 6.44
C MET A 180 -11.20 12.68 5.51
N LYS A 181 -12.52 12.59 5.31
CA LYS A 181 -13.27 13.54 4.46
C LYS A 181 -13.20 14.98 4.96
N LYS A 182 -13.30 15.16 6.29
CA LYS A 182 -13.31 16.48 6.91
C LYS A 182 -11.90 17.05 7.07
N GLU A 183 -10.95 16.21 7.45
CA GLU A 183 -9.59 16.63 7.80
C GLU A 183 -8.66 16.73 6.57
N TYR A 184 -8.88 15.91 5.53
CA TYR A 184 -7.99 15.80 4.37
C TYR A 184 -8.77 15.79 3.03
N PRO A 185 -9.39 16.92 2.63
CA PRO A 185 -10.22 16.99 1.43
C PRO A 185 -9.46 16.75 0.11
N ALA A 186 -8.22 17.22 -0.07
CA ALA A 186 -7.45 16.95 -1.28
C ALA A 186 -7.09 15.46 -1.39
N TYR A 187 -6.73 14.83 -0.28
CA TYR A 187 -6.51 13.39 -0.22
C TYR A 187 -7.80 12.62 -0.53
N THR A 188 -8.92 13.05 0.04
CA THR A 188 -10.25 12.49 -0.26
C THR A 188 -10.60 12.60 -1.74
N ALA A 189 -10.26 13.71 -2.40
CA ALA A 189 -10.52 13.91 -3.83
C ALA A 189 -9.72 12.93 -4.70
N LEU A 190 -8.43 12.69 -4.41
CA LEU A 190 -7.63 11.67 -5.08
C LEU A 190 -8.26 10.29 -4.93
N VAL A 191 -8.66 9.92 -3.71
CA VAL A 191 -9.24 8.59 -3.44
C VAL A 191 -10.61 8.44 -4.10
N SER A 192 -11.44 9.48 -4.08
CA SER A 192 -12.74 9.51 -4.76
C SER A 192 -12.60 9.28 -6.25
N HIS A 193 -11.60 9.90 -6.89
CA HIS A 193 -11.31 9.66 -8.29
C HIS A 193 -10.79 8.25 -8.55
N LEU A 194 -9.90 7.76 -7.67
CA LEU A 194 -9.25 6.48 -7.84
C LEU A 194 -10.23 5.30 -7.76
N VAL A 195 -11.17 5.31 -6.82
CA VAL A 195 -12.09 4.17 -6.62
C VAL A 195 -13.07 3.97 -7.76
N GLU A 196 -13.20 4.94 -8.67
CA GLU A 196 -14.03 4.79 -9.87
C GLU A 196 -13.39 3.87 -10.92
N ARG A 197 -12.07 3.64 -10.83
CA ARG A 197 -11.32 2.84 -11.80
C ARG A 197 -11.75 1.36 -11.76
N PRO A 198 -11.94 0.70 -12.92
CA PRO A 198 -12.33 -0.71 -12.98
C PRO A 198 -11.37 -1.64 -12.23
N ALA A 199 -10.06 -1.43 -12.36
CA ALA A 199 -9.06 -2.27 -11.70
C ALA A 199 -9.11 -2.15 -10.16
N VAL A 200 -9.43 -0.97 -9.65
CA VAL A 200 -9.60 -0.74 -8.20
C VAL A 200 -10.84 -1.45 -7.70
N LYS A 201 -11.96 -1.35 -8.43
CA LYS A 201 -13.19 -2.11 -8.13
C LYS A 201 -12.95 -3.63 -8.19
N ALA A 202 -12.20 -4.10 -9.18
CA ALA A 202 -11.85 -5.52 -9.34
C ALA A 202 -11.00 -6.04 -8.19
N ALA A 203 -9.95 -5.31 -7.79
CA ALA A 203 -9.12 -5.66 -6.64
C ALA A 203 -9.94 -5.67 -5.35
N MET A 204 -10.73 -4.63 -5.08
CA MET A 204 -11.59 -4.59 -3.88
C MET A 204 -12.60 -5.74 -3.83
N LYS A 205 -13.18 -6.10 -4.98
CA LYS A 205 -14.06 -7.27 -5.09
C LYS A 205 -13.30 -8.57 -4.79
N ALA A 206 -12.10 -8.74 -5.34
CA ALA A 206 -11.26 -9.91 -5.09
C ALA A 206 -10.87 -10.02 -3.61
N GLU A 207 -10.63 -8.89 -2.94
CA GLU A 207 -10.31 -8.85 -1.51
C GLU A 207 -11.53 -8.84 -0.58
N SER A 208 -12.76 -8.83 -1.12
CA SER A 208 -14.01 -8.70 -0.36
C SER A 208 -14.03 -7.47 0.59
N ILE A 209 -13.52 -6.33 0.12
CA ILE A 209 -13.49 -5.07 0.88
C ILE A 209 -14.27 -3.96 0.17
N THR A 210 -14.58 -2.89 0.91
CA THR A 210 -15.17 -1.65 0.37
C THR A 210 -14.14 -0.52 0.31
N SER A 211 -14.49 0.55 -0.41
CA SER A 211 -13.67 1.75 -0.57
C SER A 211 -13.46 2.53 0.72
N LEU A 212 -14.42 2.45 1.65
CA LEU A 212 -14.48 3.28 2.86
C LEU A 212 -14.52 4.79 2.56
N LEU A 213 -14.96 5.14 1.34
CA LEU A 213 -15.42 6.46 0.98
C LEU A 213 -16.88 6.63 1.37
#